data_AF-B9RJP7-F1
#
_entry.id   AF-B9RJP7-F1
#
_cell.length_a   1.000
_cell.length_b   1.000
_cell.length_c   1.000
_cell.angle_alpha   90.00
_cell.angle_beta   90.00
_cell.angle_gamma   90.00
#
_symmetry.space_group_name_H-M   'P 1'
#
loop_
_entity.id
_entity.type
_entity.pdbx_description
1 polymer ?
#
loop_
_entity_poly.entity_id
_entity_poly.type
_entity_poly.pdbx_seq_one_letter_code
_entity_poly.pdbx_strand_id
1 'polypeptide(L)'
;MDLAKPWSNPELVRLICEERRTMRGAELVRLISRRFIHNKVSYSKRPFFTLITRAPSATAAAQEPVTTESFNSKVVKPQWIAAIDFKWIRDNKEEVALNIKNRNSNAKLELVLELYEKMLAVQKEVERLRGERNAVANKMKGKLEPSERQKLIDEGKNLKGLMTLEEDMLKHTDELQQEAQCIPNMTHPAVPIGVEDCSTVRKMVGSPHEFSFPVKDHLQLGKELDLFDFDATAEVSGSKFYYLKNEAVMLEMALIDWTLSEVMKRGFIPLTTPELVRASVVEKCGFQPRGDNTQVYSIEGSDQCLIGTAEIPVGGIHMESILTESMLPLKYVAFLIASVRKLVLQALQLGVFIEFTSSARWRCSFYAQQRRVNPIMRNY
;
A
#
# COMPACT_ATOMS: atom_id res chain seq x y z
N MET A 1 -32.49 15.12 1.98
CA MET A 1 -33.78 14.47 2.25
C MET A 1 -34.10 13.56 1.07
N ASP A 2 -34.33 12.29 1.39
CA ASP A 2 -34.92 11.19 0.60
C ASP A 2 -34.47 10.92 -0.85
N LEU A 3 -33.56 9.94 -1.00
CA LEU A 3 -33.29 9.22 -2.26
C LEU A 3 -33.41 7.70 -2.10
N ALA A 4 -34.28 7.22 -1.20
CA ALA A 4 -34.65 5.81 -1.07
C ALA A 4 -36.04 5.53 -1.67
N LYS A 5 -36.20 5.71 -2.99
CA LYS A 5 -37.49 5.47 -3.68
C LYS A 5 -37.46 4.74 -5.05
N PRO A 6 -36.53 3.82 -5.36
CA PRO A 6 -36.83 2.80 -6.37
C PRO A 6 -37.42 1.52 -5.78
N TRP A 7 -37.12 1.22 -4.51
CA TRP A 7 -37.34 -0.11 -3.91
C TRP A 7 -38.52 -0.18 -2.92
N SER A 8 -39.21 0.93 -2.69
CA SER A 8 -40.34 1.04 -1.75
C SER A 8 -41.71 0.98 -2.42
N ASN A 9 -41.78 0.65 -3.72
CA ASN A 9 -43.05 0.50 -4.45
C ASN A 9 -43.55 -0.96 -4.35
N PRO A 10 -44.64 -1.23 -3.61
CA PRO A 10 -45.19 -2.58 -3.45
C PRO A 10 -45.67 -3.19 -4.77
N GLU A 11 -46.10 -2.36 -5.74
CA GLU A 11 -46.49 -2.84 -7.07
C GLU A 11 -45.28 -3.30 -7.90
N LEU A 12 -44.10 -2.72 -7.71
CA LEU A 12 -42.87 -3.12 -8.39
C LEU A 12 -42.40 -4.50 -7.90
N VAL A 13 -42.48 -4.73 -6.58
CA VAL A 13 -42.17 -6.03 -5.96
C VAL A 13 -43.19 -7.07 -6.37
N ARG A 14 -44.48 -6.69 -6.43
CA ARG A 14 -45.56 -7.57 -6.88
C ARG A 14 -45.42 -7.95 -8.36
N LEU A 15 -45.09 -7.02 -9.25
CA LEU A 15 -44.84 -7.31 -10.68
C LEU A 15 -43.67 -8.27 -10.87
N ILE A 16 -42.56 -8.07 -10.15
CA ILE A 16 -41.38 -8.96 -10.19
C ILE A 16 -41.72 -10.37 -9.69
N CYS A 17 -42.65 -10.49 -8.74
CA CYS A 17 -43.10 -11.77 -8.19
C CYS A 17 -44.18 -12.46 -9.05
N GLU A 18 -45.08 -11.70 -9.71
CA GLU A 18 -46.13 -12.24 -10.60
C GLU A 18 -45.58 -12.60 -11.99
N GLU A 19 -44.64 -11.83 -12.57
CA GLU A 19 -43.99 -12.16 -13.86
C GLU A 19 -42.96 -13.29 -13.76
N ARG A 20 -42.55 -13.68 -12.54
CA ARG A 20 -41.65 -14.81 -12.26
C ARG A 20 -42.21 -16.17 -12.65
N ARG A 21 -43.53 -16.31 -12.85
CA ARG A 21 -44.14 -17.59 -13.22
C ARG A 21 -43.99 -17.93 -14.71
N THR A 22 -43.59 -17.00 -15.57
CA THR A 22 -43.72 -17.20 -17.03
C THR A 22 -42.53 -16.82 -17.90
N MET A 23 -41.44 -16.23 -17.40
CA MET A 23 -40.38 -15.68 -18.27
C MET A 23 -38.98 -16.24 -17.96
N ARG A 24 -38.25 -16.67 -19.01
CA ARG A 24 -36.87 -17.19 -18.95
C ARG A 24 -35.89 -16.02 -18.69
N GLY A 25 -34.85 -16.26 -17.87
CA GLY A 25 -33.94 -15.24 -17.30
C GLY A 25 -33.32 -14.20 -18.25
N ALA A 26 -33.28 -14.47 -19.55
CA ALA A 26 -32.76 -13.53 -20.56
C ALA A 26 -33.56 -12.21 -20.70
N GLU A 27 -34.86 -12.19 -20.38
CA GLU A 27 -35.68 -10.97 -20.51
C GLU A 27 -35.58 -10.05 -19.28
N LEU A 28 -35.36 -10.59 -18.09
CA LEU A 28 -35.10 -9.81 -16.88
C LEU A 28 -33.79 -9.00 -17.00
N VAL A 29 -32.76 -9.61 -17.58
CA VAL A 29 -31.47 -8.96 -17.85
C VAL A 29 -31.59 -7.90 -18.95
N ARG A 30 -32.45 -8.12 -19.97
CA ARG A 30 -32.77 -7.09 -20.98
C ARG A 30 -33.54 -5.91 -20.39
N LEU A 31 -34.43 -6.14 -19.43
CA LEU A 31 -35.20 -5.07 -18.77
C LEU A 31 -34.29 -4.18 -17.90
N ILE A 32 -33.36 -4.79 -17.17
CA ILE A 32 -32.35 -4.08 -16.37
C ILE A 32 -31.38 -3.32 -17.30
N SER A 33 -30.91 -3.96 -18.37
CA SER A 33 -30.00 -3.32 -19.34
C SER A 33 -30.65 -2.15 -20.10
N ARG A 34 -31.90 -2.29 -20.57
CA ARG A 34 -32.58 -1.22 -21.34
C ARG A 34 -32.88 0.03 -20.52
N ARG A 35 -33.13 -0.07 -19.21
CA ARG A 35 -33.37 1.10 -18.35
C ARG A 35 -32.09 1.75 -17.82
N PHE A 36 -30.97 1.03 -17.74
CA PHE A 36 -29.66 1.62 -17.35
C PHE A 36 -28.97 2.37 -18.49
N ILE A 37 -29.24 2.01 -19.76
CA ILE A 37 -28.59 2.62 -20.95
C ILE A 37 -29.12 4.02 -21.30
N HIS A 38 -30.15 4.55 -20.62
CA HIS A 38 -30.75 5.86 -20.92
C HIS A 38 -30.33 7.02 -19.99
N ASN A 39 -29.17 6.93 -19.33
CA ASN A 39 -28.56 8.12 -18.74
C ASN A 39 -27.61 8.79 -19.75
N LYS A 40 -28.11 9.83 -20.43
CA LYS A 40 -27.25 10.78 -21.16
C LYS A 40 -26.30 11.46 -20.15
N VAL A 41 -25.08 10.92 -20.03
CA VAL A 41 -24.01 11.59 -19.31
C VAL A 41 -23.57 12.81 -20.13
N SER A 42 -23.98 14.00 -19.68
CA SER A 42 -23.47 15.26 -20.23
C SER A 42 -22.03 15.45 -19.76
N TYR A 43 -21.07 15.31 -20.68
CA TYR A 43 -19.67 15.59 -20.41
C TYR A 43 -19.48 17.10 -20.22
N SER A 44 -19.41 17.55 -18.97
CA SER A 44 -18.94 18.90 -18.65
C SER A 44 -17.49 19.06 -19.12
N LYS A 45 -17.23 20.04 -19.99
CA LYS A 45 -15.89 20.44 -20.44
C LYS A 45 -15.03 20.71 -19.20
N ARG A 46 -14.02 19.86 -18.95
CA ARG A 46 -13.00 20.09 -17.93
C ARG A 46 -11.95 21.06 -18.49
N PRO A 47 -11.34 21.93 -17.66
CA PRO A 47 -10.27 22.80 -18.13
C PRO A 47 -9.05 21.94 -18.55
N PHE A 48 -8.34 22.43 -19.56
CA PHE A 48 -7.13 21.82 -20.11
C PHE A 48 -6.13 21.51 -18.99
N PHE A 49 -5.67 20.25 -18.92
CA PHE A 49 -4.60 19.83 -18.02
C PHE A 49 -3.30 20.55 -18.38
N THR A 50 -2.66 21.17 -17.40
CA THR A 50 -1.24 21.54 -17.48
C THR A 50 -0.43 20.25 -17.54
N LEU A 51 0.39 20.11 -18.59
CA LEU A 51 1.32 18.98 -18.75
C LEU A 51 2.21 18.86 -17.51
N ILE A 52 2.10 17.73 -16.81
CA ILE A 52 3.03 17.36 -15.74
C ILE A 52 4.35 16.98 -16.43
N THR A 53 5.36 17.84 -16.31
CA THR A 53 6.72 17.53 -16.75
C THR A 53 7.31 16.51 -15.76
N ARG A 54 7.21 15.24 -16.12
CA ARG A 54 7.94 14.15 -15.46
C ARG A 54 9.39 14.22 -15.93
N ALA A 55 10.35 14.24 -15.00
CA ALA A 55 11.74 13.96 -15.35
C ALA A 55 11.82 12.53 -15.92
N PRO A 56 12.47 12.30 -17.08
CA PRO A 56 12.58 10.95 -17.62
C PRO A 56 13.33 10.06 -16.63
N SER A 57 12.66 9.04 -16.09
CA SER A 57 13.34 7.94 -15.45
C SER A 57 14.17 7.24 -16.52
N ALA A 58 15.44 6.95 -16.21
CA ALA A 58 16.35 6.24 -17.10
C ALA A 58 15.67 4.97 -17.66
N THR A 59 15.88 4.73 -18.94
CA THR A 59 15.42 3.56 -19.68
C THR A 59 15.72 2.29 -18.89
N ALA A 60 14.74 1.41 -18.73
CA ALA A 60 14.93 0.10 -18.13
C ALA A 60 15.92 -0.70 -18.97
N ALA A 61 17.20 -0.66 -18.60
CA ALA A 61 18.18 -1.60 -19.09
C ALA A 61 17.83 -2.98 -18.50
N ALA A 62 17.58 -3.95 -19.37
CA ALA A 62 17.45 -5.34 -18.98
C ALA A 62 18.74 -5.75 -18.23
N GLN A 63 18.63 -6.09 -16.95
CA GLN A 63 19.71 -6.72 -16.22
C GLN A 63 19.69 -8.21 -16.56
N GLU A 64 20.82 -8.71 -17.07
CA GLU A 64 21.06 -10.13 -17.29
C GLU A 64 21.05 -10.92 -15.96
N PRO A 65 20.68 -12.21 -15.96
CA PRO A 65 20.52 -12.99 -14.75
C PRO A 65 21.88 -13.22 -14.05
N VAL A 66 21.96 -12.82 -12.79
CA VAL A 66 23.12 -13.06 -11.92
C VAL A 66 23.12 -14.54 -11.51
N THR A 67 24.17 -15.26 -11.91
CA THR A 67 24.46 -16.63 -11.50
C THR A 67 24.75 -16.71 -9.99
N THR A 68 24.20 -17.76 -9.38
CA THR A 68 24.33 -18.14 -7.97
C THR A 68 25.78 -18.27 -7.51
N GLU A 69 26.19 -17.46 -6.53
CA GLU A 69 27.32 -17.74 -5.65
C GLU A 69 26.99 -17.50 -4.17
N SER A 70 27.44 -18.46 -3.36
CA SER A 70 27.44 -18.65 -1.90
C SER A 70 27.01 -17.52 -0.96
N PHE A 71 26.19 -17.92 0.02
CA PHE A 71 25.93 -17.22 1.28
C PHE A 71 27.21 -16.76 1.96
N ASN A 72 27.45 -15.46 1.93
CA ASN A 72 28.33 -14.78 2.87
C ASN A 72 27.56 -13.54 3.35
N SER A 73 27.63 -13.23 4.65
CA SER A 73 26.85 -12.18 5.32
C SER A 73 27.23 -10.78 4.82
N LYS A 74 26.82 -10.46 3.60
CA LYS A 74 26.82 -9.11 3.06
C LYS A 74 25.62 -8.41 3.66
N VAL A 75 25.88 -7.29 4.34
CA VAL A 75 24.87 -6.31 4.75
C VAL A 75 23.97 -6.07 3.55
N VAL A 76 22.73 -6.57 3.61
CA VAL A 76 21.77 -6.40 2.53
C VAL A 76 21.38 -4.93 2.57
N LYS A 77 21.91 -4.16 1.61
CA LYS A 77 21.56 -2.75 1.46
C LYS A 77 20.03 -2.63 1.39
N PRO A 78 19.40 -1.77 2.19
CA PRO A 78 17.96 -1.59 2.12
C PRO A 78 17.59 -1.15 0.70
N GLN A 79 16.63 -1.84 0.08
CA GLN A 79 16.20 -1.53 -1.29
C GLN A 79 15.64 -0.11 -1.42
N TRP A 80 15.23 0.50 -0.30
CA TRP A 80 14.82 1.89 -0.22
C TRP A 80 15.05 2.48 1.19
N ILE A 81 15.17 3.81 1.26
CA ILE A 81 15.36 4.55 2.51
C ILE A 81 14.04 5.24 2.86
N ALA A 82 13.51 4.96 4.05
CA ALA A 82 12.27 5.60 4.52
C ALA A 82 12.56 6.95 5.16
N ALA A 83 11.66 7.92 4.91
CA ALA A 83 11.73 9.25 5.51
C ALA A 83 11.25 9.20 6.98
N ILE A 84 12.13 8.73 7.87
CA ILE A 84 11.88 8.60 9.31
C ILE A 84 12.51 9.77 10.06
N ASP A 85 11.75 10.42 10.93
CA ASP A 85 12.26 11.46 11.83
C ASP A 85 12.86 10.81 13.10
N PHE A 86 14.10 10.34 12.98
CA PHE A 86 14.82 9.69 14.09
C PHE A 86 14.97 10.61 15.31
N LYS A 87 15.14 11.91 15.06
CA LYS A 87 15.22 12.91 16.13
C LYS A 87 13.90 12.98 16.89
N TRP A 88 12.77 13.02 16.19
CA TRP A 88 11.46 13.01 16.83
C TRP A 88 11.24 11.75 17.67
N ILE A 89 11.64 10.56 17.17
CA ILE A 89 11.57 9.30 17.93
C ILE A 89 12.37 9.41 19.24
N ARG A 90 13.60 9.92 19.18
CA ARG A 90 14.44 10.14 20.36
C ARG A 90 13.81 11.13 21.35
N ASP A 91 13.33 12.26 20.84
CA ASP A 91 12.79 13.35 21.66
C ASP A 91 11.42 12.97 22.29
N ASN A 92 10.71 11.96 21.76
CA ASN A 92 9.38 11.51 22.22
C ASN A 92 9.36 10.01 22.58
N LYS A 93 10.47 9.49 23.11
CA LYS A 93 10.66 8.05 23.34
C LYS A 93 9.56 7.41 24.21
N GLU A 94 9.04 8.11 25.22
CA GLU A 94 8.00 7.59 26.10
C GLU A 94 6.68 7.38 25.35
N GLU A 95 6.30 8.33 24.49
CA GLU A 95 5.09 8.23 23.66
C GLU A 95 5.21 7.11 22.64
N VAL A 96 6.39 6.97 22.01
CA VAL A 96 6.66 5.89 21.05
C VAL A 96 6.62 4.53 21.75
N ALA A 97 7.24 4.40 22.93
CA ALA A 97 7.22 3.16 23.72
C ALA A 97 5.79 2.75 24.08
N LEU A 98 4.97 3.70 24.55
CA LEU A 98 3.57 3.46 24.84
C LEU A 98 2.80 3.03 23.59
N ASN A 99 3.02 3.69 22.45
CA ASN A 99 2.37 3.33 21.20
C ASN A 99 2.76 1.91 20.73
N ILE A 100 4.04 1.55 20.80
CA ILE A 100 4.53 0.19 20.48
C ILE A 100 3.80 -0.86 21.33
N LYS A 101 3.67 -0.60 22.64
CA LYS A 101 2.93 -1.47 23.56
C LYS A 101 1.45 -1.56 23.20
N ASN A 102 0.78 -0.43 22.99
CA ASN A 102 -0.64 -0.38 22.64
C ASN A 102 -0.93 -1.07 21.30
N ARG A 103 0.01 -1.00 20.36
CA ARG A 103 -0.04 -1.64 19.04
C ARG A 103 0.32 -3.13 19.06
N ASN A 104 0.71 -3.67 20.22
CA ASN A 104 1.27 -5.01 20.39
C ASN A 104 2.36 -5.33 19.36
N SER A 105 3.30 -4.40 19.17
CA SER A 105 4.39 -4.51 18.20
C SER A 105 5.68 -5.03 18.86
N ASN A 106 6.44 -5.84 18.12
CA ASN A 106 7.75 -6.36 18.54
C ASN A 106 8.92 -5.39 18.21
N ALA A 107 8.62 -4.14 17.88
CA ALA A 107 9.63 -3.13 17.53
C ALA A 107 10.57 -2.85 18.70
N LYS A 108 11.87 -2.79 18.43
CA LYS A 108 12.93 -2.59 19.45
C LYS A 108 13.33 -1.12 19.54
N LEU A 109 12.59 -0.33 20.32
CA LEU A 109 12.85 1.10 20.44
C LEU A 109 14.27 1.41 20.95
N GLU A 110 14.73 0.73 22.00
CA GLU A 110 16.06 0.99 22.58
C GLU A 110 17.19 0.75 21.56
N LEU A 111 17.08 -0.30 20.75
CA LEU A 111 18.05 -0.59 19.69
C LEU A 111 18.11 0.54 18.65
N VAL A 112 16.95 1.09 18.27
CA VAL A 112 16.88 2.23 17.35
C VAL A 112 17.56 3.47 17.95
N LEU A 113 17.36 3.74 19.24
CA LEU A 113 18.00 4.87 19.92
C LEU A 113 19.52 4.68 20.00
N GLU A 114 19.99 3.48 20.35
CA GLU A 114 21.41 3.14 20.37
C GLU A 114 22.08 3.28 19.00
N LEU A 115 21.44 2.77 17.95
CA LEU A 115 21.93 2.88 16.57
C LEU A 115 21.95 4.34 16.11
N TYR A 116 20.97 5.14 16.51
CA TYR A 116 20.93 6.56 16.20
C TYR A 116 22.09 7.32 16.86
N GLU A 117 22.36 7.08 18.15
CA GLU A 117 23.51 7.67 18.86
C GLU A 117 24.85 7.26 18.22
N LYS A 118 25.01 5.98 17.86
CA LYS A 118 26.20 5.48 17.15
C LYS A 118 26.40 6.17 15.80
N MET A 119 25.33 6.28 15.01
CA MET A 119 25.36 6.96 13.72
C MET A 119 25.76 8.43 13.88
N LEU A 120 25.19 9.15 14.86
CA LEU A 120 25.57 10.53 15.16
C LEU A 120 27.04 10.68 15.57
N ALA A 121 27.57 9.76 16.38
CA ALA A 121 28.95 9.78 16.81
C ALA A 121 29.93 9.60 15.63
N VAL A 122 29.67 8.61 14.76
CA VAL A 122 30.49 8.36 13.56
C VAL A 122 30.35 9.51 12.57
N GLN A 123 29.13 10.02 12.34
CA GLN A 123 28.87 11.16 11.47
C GLN A 123 29.67 12.40 11.90
N LYS A 124 29.75 12.67 13.21
CA LYS A 124 30.55 13.78 13.76
C LYS A 124 32.03 13.61 13.44
N GLU A 125 32.56 12.40 13.57
CA GLU A 125 33.97 12.11 13.30
C GLU A 125 34.30 12.17 11.80
N VAL A 126 33.41 11.66 10.95
CA VAL A 126 33.50 11.79 9.49
C VAL A 126 33.54 13.25 9.08
N GLU A 127 32.65 14.10 9.62
CA GLU A 127 32.65 15.54 9.31
C GLU A 127 33.90 16.25 9.84
N ARG A 128 34.43 15.87 11.01
CA ARG A 128 35.71 16.37 11.53
C ARG A 128 36.85 16.08 10.55
N LEU A 129 37.00 14.83 10.12
CA LEU A 129 38.04 14.39 9.19
C LEU A 129 37.87 14.99 7.78
N ARG A 130 36.64 15.13 7.29
CA ARG A 130 36.35 15.86 6.04
C ARG A 130 36.76 17.33 6.14
N GLY A 131 36.49 17.96 7.27
CA GLY A 131 36.94 19.33 7.56
C GLY A 131 38.46 19.46 7.53
N GLU A 132 39.18 18.55 8.19
CA GLU A 132 40.65 18.51 8.19
C GLU A 132 41.21 18.27 6.79
N ARG A 133 40.67 17.32 6.05
CA ARG A 133 41.03 17.05 4.64
C ARG A 133 40.87 18.31 3.79
N ASN A 134 39.74 19.00 3.92
CA ASN A 134 39.45 20.21 3.16
C ASN A 134 40.39 21.37 3.56
N ALA A 135 40.74 21.48 4.85
CA ALA A 135 41.71 22.46 5.33
C ALA A 135 43.12 22.20 4.79
N VAL A 136 43.59 20.95 4.80
CA VAL A 136 44.87 20.55 4.18
C VAL A 136 44.85 20.81 2.67
N ALA A 137 43.76 20.44 1.98
CA ALA A 137 43.60 20.70 0.55
C ALA A 137 43.61 22.20 0.21
N ASN A 138 43.04 23.04 1.07
CA ASN A 138 43.09 24.50 0.90
C ASN A 138 44.49 25.07 1.18
N LYS A 139 45.21 24.59 2.21
CA LYS A 139 46.62 24.97 2.45
C LYS A 139 47.52 24.62 1.27
N MET A 140 47.19 23.56 0.52
CA MET A 140 47.91 23.12 -0.69
C MET A 140 47.68 24.00 -1.92
N LYS A 141 46.72 24.94 -1.89
CA LYS A 141 46.45 25.88 -2.99
C LYS A 141 47.40 27.09 -2.90
N GLY A 142 48.49 27.04 -3.66
CA GLY A 142 49.46 28.14 -3.76
C GLY A 142 50.85 27.67 -4.16
N LYS A 143 51.79 28.61 -4.29
CA LYS A 143 53.23 28.31 -4.36
C LYS A 143 53.71 28.00 -2.95
N LEU A 144 54.15 26.76 -2.75
CA LEU A 144 54.66 26.23 -1.49
C LEU A 144 56.06 25.68 -1.75
N GLU A 145 56.93 25.79 -0.75
CA GLU A 145 58.24 25.13 -0.78
C GLU A 145 58.07 23.60 -0.85
N PRO A 146 58.96 22.87 -1.55
CA PRO A 146 58.84 21.42 -1.74
C PRO A 146 58.74 20.64 -0.43
N SER A 147 59.41 21.10 0.63
CA SER A 147 59.43 20.49 1.96
C SER A 147 58.09 20.65 2.70
N GLU A 148 57.45 21.82 2.59
CA GLU A 148 56.13 22.09 3.20
C GLU A 148 55.02 21.34 2.46
N ARG A 149 55.12 21.26 1.13
CA ARG A 149 54.21 20.46 0.31
C ARG A 149 54.26 18.98 0.70
N GLN A 150 55.45 18.43 0.95
CA GLN A 150 55.60 17.03 1.34
C GLN A 150 54.96 16.76 2.72
N LYS A 151 55.14 17.67 3.69
CA LYS A 151 54.49 17.56 5.02
C LYS A 151 52.96 17.52 4.90
N LEU A 152 52.37 18.38 4.08
CA LEU A 152 50.91 18.40 3.85
C LEU A 152 50.40 17.14 3.12
N ILE A 153 51.21 16.56 2.23
CA ILE A 153 50.90 15.26 1.59
C ILE A 153 50.88 14.14 2.64
N ASP A 154 51.85 14.13 3.56
CA ASP A 154 51.94 13.11 4.60
C ASP A 154 50.83 13.28 5.65
N GLU A 155 50.46 14.52 5.99
CA GLU A 155 49.30 14.84 6.83
C GLU A 155 47.99 14.38 6.17
N GLY A 156 47.82 14.63 4.87
CA GLY A 156 46.69 14.12 4.09
C GLY A 156 46.65 12.58 3.98
N LYS A 157 47.81 11.92 3.92
CA LYS A 157 47.92 10.45 3.96
C LYS A 157 47.68 9.87 5.36
N ASN A 158 47.86 10.65 6.42
CA ASN A 158 47.55 10.24 7.79
C ASN A 158 46.06 10.30 8.12
N LEU A 159 45.23 10.90 7.27
CA LEU A 159 43.76 10.79 7.32
C LEU A 159 43.24 9.40 6.87
N LYS A 160 44.11 8.37 6.93
CA LYS A 160 43.75 6.95 6.78
C LYS A 160 42.75 6.60 7.88
N GLY A 161 41.58 6.13 7.48
CA GLY A 161 40.48 5.83 8.40
C GLY A 161 39.19 6.56 8.04
N LEU A 162 39.26 7.67 7.29
CA LEU A 162 38.04 8.33 6.79
C LEU A 162 37.18 7.37 5.96
N MET A 163 37.79 6.61 5.06
CA MET A 163 37.06 5.64 4.21
C MET A 163 36.39 4.55 5.06
N THR A 164 37.08 4.04 6.08
CA THR A 164 36.53 3.05 7.03
C THR A 164 35.37 3.64 7.83
N LEU A 165 35.50 4.87 8.32
CA LEU A 165 34.42 5.54 9.05
C LEU A 165 33.23 5.88 8.16
N GLU A 166 33.45 6.18 6.87
CA GLU A 166 32.37 6.36 5.89
C GLU A 166 31.63 5.04 5.62
N GLU A 167 32.34 3.91 5.55
CA GLU A 167 31.75 2.57 5.47
C GLU A 167 30.96 2.21 6.73
N ASP A 168 31.51 2.49 7.92
CA ASP A 168 30.83 2.27 9.21
C ASP A 168 29.58 3.15 9.33
N MET A 169 29.65 4.40 8.89
CA MET A 169 28.51 5.32 8.87
C MET A 169 27.38 4.80 7.99
N LEU A 170 27.71 4.28 6.80
CA LEU A 170 26.73 3.68 5.89
C LEU A 170 26.08 2.46 6.55
N LYS A 171 26.89 1.57 7.13
CA LYS A 171 26.41 0.36 7.82
C LYS A 171 25.45 0.71 8.96
N HIS A 172 25.84 1.63 9.84
CA HIS A 172 24.98 2.04 10.95
C HIS A 172 23.70 2.76 10.48
N THR A 173 23.77 3.50 9.37
CA THR A 173 22.59 4.11 8.76
C THR A 173 21.63 3.05 8.23
N ASP A 174 22.14 2.03 7.56
CA ASP A 174 21.32 0.93 7.03
C ASP A 174 20.68 0.09 8.15
N GLU A 175 21.44 -0.25 9.19
CA GLU A 175 20.94 -0.95 10.38
C GLU A 175 19.86 -0.13 11.11
N LEU A 176 20.12 1.17 11.32
CA LEU A 176 19.16 2.09 11.91
C LEU A 176 17.87 2.15 11.08
N GLN A 177 18.00 2.21 9.75
CA GLN A 177 16.87 2.29 8.84
C GLN A 177 15.99 1.04 8.90
N GLN A 178 16.59 -0.15 8.96
CA GLN A 178 15.87 -1.43 9.04
C GLN A 178 15.11 -1.57 10.36
N GLU A 179 15.76 -1.29 11.49
CA GLU A 179 15.13 -1.40 12.81
C GLU A 179 14.06 -0.32 13.02
N ALA A 180 14.29 0.91 12.55
CA ALA A 180 13.32 1.99 12.70
C ALA A 180 12.08 1.79 11.81
N GLN A 181 12.19 1.14 10.64
CA GLN A 181 11.04 0.78 9.81
C GLN A 181 10.08 -0.19 10.52
N CYS A 182 10.54 -0.92 11.53
CA CYS A 182 9.71 -1.80 12.34
C CYS A 182 8.83 -1.03 13.35
N ILE A 183 9.15 0.25 13.64
CA ILE A 183 8.36 1.08 14.54
C ILE A 183 7.02 1.43 13.86
N PRO A 184 5.86 1.09 14.47
CA PRO A 184 4.57 1.40 13.90
C PRO A 184 4.29 2.91 13.92
N ASN A 185 3.48 3.38 12.96
CA ASN A 185 2.93 4.73 12.99
C ASN A 185 2.23 5.03 14.33
N MET A 186 2.25 6.29 14.75
CA MET A 186 1.53 6.73 15.94
C MET A 186 0.03 6.49 15.79
N THR A 187 -0.58 5.88 16.80
CA THR A 187 -2.01 5.62 16.83
C THR A 187 -2.75 6.92 17.20
N HIS A 188 -3.82 7.23 16.47
CA HIS A 188 -4.63 8.41 16.79
C HIS A 188 -5.26 8.27 18.20
N PRO A 189 -5.27 9.32 19.05
CA PRO A 189 -5.74 9.21 20.45
C PRO A 189 -7.18 8.73 20.63
N ALA A 190 -8.03 8.92 19.61
CA ALA A 190 -9.42 8.47 19.62
C ALA A 190 -9.60 6.97 19.29
N VAL A 191 -8.54 6.24 18.98
CA VAL A 191 -8.61 4.80 18.69
C VAL A 191 -8.68 4.03 20.01
N PRO A 192 -9.68 3.14 20.21
CA PRO A 192 -9.74 2.29 21.39
C PRO A 192 -8.46 1.46 21.56
N ILE A 193 -7.97 1.36 22.80
CA ILE A 193 -6.78 0.56 23.13
C ILE A 193 -7.22 -0.85 23.50
N GLY A 194 -6.60 -1.85 22.90
CA GLY A 194 -6.80 -3.25 23.23
C GLY A 194 -6.81 -4.15 21.99
N VAL A 195 -7.21 -5.41 22.20
CA VAL A 195 -7.41 -6.39 21.12
C VAL A 195 -8.73 -6.11 20.39
N GLU A 196 -9.06 -6.96 19.42
CA GLU A 196 -10.26 -6.80 18.58
C GLU A 196 -11.56 -6.61 19.40
N ASP A 197 -11.69 -7.29 20.53
CA ASP A 197 -12.84 -7.18 21.46
C ASP A 197 -13.05 -5.77 22.04
N CYS A 198 -12.00 -4.93 22.05
CA CYS A 198 -12.09 -3.55 22.50
C CYS A 198 -12.60 -2.58 21.41
N SER A 199 -12.91 -3.08 20.22
CA SER A 199 -13.46 -2.30 19.12
C SER A 199 -14.83 -1.71 19.48
N THR A 200 -15.07 -0.46 19.09
CA THR A 200 -16.35 0.22 19.36
C THR A 200 -17.15 0.37 18.07
N VAL A 201 -18.39 -0.10 18.06
CA VAL A 201 -19.33 0.15 16.95
C VAL A 201 -19.69 1.63 16.91
N ARG A 202 -19.22 2.35 15.88
CA ARG A 202 -19.47 3.79 15.75
C ARG A 202 -20.90 4.11 15.32
N LYS A 203 -21.45 3.33 14.38
CA LYS A 203 -22.79 3.56 13.81
C LYS A 203 -23.28 2.33 13.07
N MET A 204 -24.53 1.94 13.32
CA MET A 204 -25.28 1.00 12.48
C MET A 204 -26.21 1.79 11.56
N VAL A 205 -26.29 1.42 10.28
CA VAL A 205 -27.15 2.08 9.29
C VAL A 205 -28.07 1.04 8.66
N GLY A 206 -29.37 1.31 8.69
CA GLY A 206 -30.39 0.33 8.30
C GLY A 206 -30.67 -0.69 9.41
N SER A 207 -31.55 -1.63 9.12
CA SER A 207 -31.87 -2.77 9.97
C SER A 207 -31.72 -4.07 9.17
N PRO A 208 -31.30 -5.18 9.79
CA PRO A 208 -31.36 -6.49 9.14
C PRO A 208 -32.77 -6.78 8.62
N HIS A 209 -32.86 -7.41 7.45
CA HIS A 209 -34.15 -7.75 6.87
C HIS A 209 -34.73 -9.00 7.56
N GLU A 210 -36.02 -8.96 7.89
CA GLU A 210 -36.76 -10.10 8.43
C GLU A 210 -37.34 -10.92 7.27
N PHE A 211 -36.96 -12.18 7.18
CA PHE A 211 -37.45 -13.09 6.15
C PHE A 211 -38.59 -13.95 6.70
N SER A 212 -39.66 -14.09 5.92
CA SER A 212 -40.81 -14.95 6.26
C SER A 212 -40.61 -16.43 5.86
N PHE A 213 -39.38 -16.82 5.52
CA PHE A 213 -39.00 -18.15 5.03
C PHE A 213 -37.60 -18.53 5.51
N PRO A 214 -37.24 -19.83 5.53
CA PRO A 214 -35.89 -20.26 5.87
C PRO A 214 -34.85 -19.65 4.94
N VAL A 215 -33.93 -18.85 5.48
CA VAL A 215 -32.91 -18.14 4.71
C VAL A 215 -31.83 -19.12 4.26
N LYS A 216 -31.55 -19.13 2.96
CA LYS A 216 -30.40 -19.83 2.39
C LYS A 216 -29.18 -18.93 2.44
N ASP A 217 -28.02 -19.50 2.76
CA ASP A 217 -26.76 -18.78 2.62
C ASP A 217 -26.38 -18.58 1.14
N HIS A 218 -25.36 -17.77 0.90
CA HIS A 218 -24.92 -17.47 -0.46
C HIS A 218 -24.35 -18.70 -1.20
N LEU A 219 -23.83 -19.71 -0.50
CA LEU A 219 -23.31 -20.93 -1.13
C LEU A 219 -24.44 -21.82 -1.64
N GLN A 220 -25.47 -22.00 -0.80
CA GLN A 220 -26.67 -22.72 -1.15
C GLN A 220 -27.36 -22.07 -2.35
N LEU A 221 -27.53 -20.75 -2.32
CA LEU A 221 -28.08 -19.99 -3.45
C LEU A 221 -27.20 -20.11 -4.70
N GLY A 222 -25.89 -19.98 -4.55
CA GLY A 222 -24.95 -20.09 -5.66
C GLY A 222 -24.97 -21.44 -6.34
N LYS A 223 -25.05 -22.53 -5.56
CA LYS A 223 -25.13 -23.89 -6.07
C LYS A 223 -26.45 -24.16 -6.77
N GLU A 224 -27.58 -23.75 -6.18
CA GLU A 224 -28.91 -23.96 -6.78
C GLU A 224 -29.10 -23.18 -8.09
N LEU A 225 -28.43 -22.04 -8.22
CA LEU A 225 -28.52 -21.16 -9.39
C LEU A 225 -27.34 -21.33 -10.37
N ASP A 226 -26.44 -22.29 -10.13
CA ASP A 226 -25.23 -22.53 -10.95
C ASP A 226 -24.37 -21.25 -11.14
N LEU A 227 -24.14 -20.50 -10.07
CA LEU A 227 -23.42 -19.22 -10.09
C LEU A 227 -21.93 -19.33 -9.78
N PHE A 228 -21.51 -20.41 -9.12
CA PHE A 228 -20.11 -20.66 -8.78
C PHE A 228 -19.74 -22.11 -9.07
N ASP A 229 -18.49 -22.35 -9.45
CA ASP A 229 -17.94 -23.70 -9.57
C ASP A 229 -16.66 -23.82 -8.76
N PHE A 230 -16.78 -24.40 -7.55
CA PHE A 230 -15.65 -24.61 -6.65
C PHE A 230 -14.89 -25.89 -6.96
N ASP A 231 -15.57 -26.91 -7.48
CA ASP A 231 -14.97 -28.22 -7.75
C ASP A 231 -13.99 -28.11 -8.92
N ALA A 232 -14.42 -27.54 -10.04
CA ALA A 232 -13.54 -27.28 -11.18
C ALA A 232 -12.40 -26.33 -10.81
N THR A 233 -12.62 -25.40 -9.89
CA THR A 233 -11.56 -24.48 -9.48
C THR A 233 -10.54 -25.14 -8.57
N ALA A 234 -10.98 -26.02 -7.66
CA ALA A 234 -10.08 -26.78 -6.80
C ALA A 234 -9.12 -27.65 -7.61
N GLU A 235 -9.59 -28.22 -8.72
CA GLU A 235 -8.75 -28.98 -9.65
C GLU A 235 -7.71 -28.11 -10.38
N VAL A 236 -8.07 -26.87 -10.73
CA VAL A 236 -7.21 -26.00 -11.55
C VAL A 236 -6.25 -25.14 -10.72
N SER A 237 -6.73 -24.54 -9.63
CA SER A 237 -6.00 -23.53 -8.84
C SER A 237 -5.85 -23.89 -7.36
N GLY A 238 -6.43 -25.02 -6.93
CA GLY A 238 -6.44 -25.43 -5.53
C GLY A 238 -7.51 -24.71 -4.70
N SER A 239 -7.41 -24.86 -3.37
CA SER A 239 -8.38 -24.27 -2.44
C SER A 239 -8.38 -22.73 -2.45
N LYS A 240 -9.50 -22.11 -2.05
CA LYS A 240 -9.68 -20.65 -1.93
C LYS A 240 -9.66 -19.89 -3.27
N PHE A 241 -10.13 -20.54 -4.33
CA PHE A 241 -10.44 -19.94 -5.61
C PHE A 241 -11.86 -20.36 -6.03
N TYR A 242 -12.45 -19.64 -7.00
CA TYR A 242 -13.75 -19.96 -7.57
C TYR A 242 -13.81 -19.54 -9.04
N TYR A 243 -14.64 -20.24 -9.81
CA TYR A 243 -15.20 -19.72 -11.05
C TYR A 243 -16.52 -19.04 -10.74
N LEU A 244 -16.70 -17.84 -11.28
CA LEU A 244 -17.99 -17.16 -11.32
C LEU A 244 -18.70 -17.52 -12.64
N LYS A 245 -20.00 -17.79 -12.59
CA LYS A 245 -20.80 -18.25 -13.72
C LYS A 245 -22.08 -17.44 -13.91
N ASN A 246 -22.60 -17.50 -15.13
CA ASN A 246 -23.94 -17.04 -15.50
C ASN A 246 -24.24 -15.61 -15.00
N GLU A 247 -25.41 -15.41 -14.38
CA GLU A 247 -25.87 -14.11 -13.90
C GLU A 247 -24.95 -13.50 -12.84
N ALA A 248 -24.14 -14.29 -12.13
CA ALA A 248 -23.22 -13.76 -11.13
C ALA A 248 -22.06 -12.99 -11.78
N VAL A 249 -21.57 -13.42 -12.96
CA VAL A 249 -20.58 -12.67 -13.74
C VAL A 249 -21.14 -11.31 -14.14
N MET A 250 -22.38 -11.30 -14.65
CA MET A 250 -23.04 -10.06 -15.05
C MET A 250 -23.31 -9.14 -13.86
N LEU A 251 -23.65 -9.71 -12.70
CA LEU A 251 -23.84 -8.96 -11.46
C LEU A 251 -22.53 -8.35 -10.95
N GLU A 252 -21.42 -9.09 -10.99
CA GLU A 252 -20.10 -8.56 -10.63
C GLU A 252 -19.76 -7.35 -11.50
N MET A 253 -19.84 -7.49 -12.83
CA MET A 253 -19.58 -6.38 -13.76
C MET A 253 -20.51 -5.18 -13.51
N ALA A 254 -21.79 -5.40 -13.22
CA ALA A 254 -22.73 -4.32 -12.92
C ALA A 254 -22.39 -3.60 -11.61
N LEU A 255 -21.96 -4.33 -10.57
CA LEU A 255 -21.51 -3.75 -9.31
C LEU A 255 -20.22 -2.94 -9.49
N ILE A 256 -19.33 -3.43 -10.35
CA ILE A 256 -18.09 -2.74 -10.71
C ILE A 256 -18.40 -1.37 -11.35
N ASP A 257 -19.20 -1.38 -12.41
CA ASP A 257 -19.58 -0.18 -13.15
C ASP A 257 -20.36 0.82 -12.31
N TRP A 258 -21.30 0.34 -11.49
CA TRP A 258 -22.09 1.18 -10.59
C TRP A 258 -21.19 1.87 -9.55
N THR A 259 -20.27 1.12 -8.95
CA THR A 259 -19.35 1.66 -7.93
C THR A 259 -18.47 2.76 -8.51
N LEU A 260 -17.86 2.55 -9.67
CA LEU A 260 -17.08 3.57 -10.37
C LEU A 260 -17.93 4.81 -10.65
N SER A 261 -19.12 4.61 -11.21
CA SER A 261 -20.03 5.70 -11.56
C SER A 261 -20.41 6.55 -10.34
N GLU A 262 -20.71 5.94 -9.20
CA GLU A 262 -21.05 6.65 -7.96
C GLU A 262 -19.87 7.40 -7.35
N VAL A 263 -18.68 6.81 -7.37
CA VAL A 263 -17.48 7.42 -6.79
C VAL A 263 -16.97 8.55 -7.69
N MET A 264 -17.06 8.42 -9.02
CA MET A 264 -16.70 9.48 -9.97
C MET A 264 -17.55 10.75 -9.77
N LYS A 265 -18.84 10.61 -9.44
CA LYS A 265 -19.71 11.77 -9.10
C LYS A 265 -19.18 12.57 -7.90
N ARG A 266 -18.35 11.97 -7.04
CA ARG A 266 -17.72 12.60 -5.86
C ARG A 266 -16.34 13.22 -6.18
N GLY A 267 -15.99 13.32 -7.46
CA GLY A 267 -14.77 13.97 -7.93
C GLY A 267 -13.53 13.09 -7.90
N PHE A 268 -13.69 11.76 -7.88
CA PHE A 268 -12.57 10.83 -7.99
C PHE A 268 -12.21 10.58 -9.45
N ILE A 269 -10.90 10.43 -9.70
CA ILE A 269 -10.34 10.06 -10.99
C ILE A 269 -10.28 8.52 -11.04
N PRO A 270 -10.97 7.87 -11.99
CA PRO A 270 -10.93 6.43 -12.14
C PRO A 270 -9.60 5.97 -12.74
N LEU A 271 -9.08 4.86 -12.25
CA LEU A 271 -7.87 4.21 -12.70
C LEU A 271 -8.08 2.70 -12.84
N THR A 272 -7.43 2.10 -13.82
CA THR A 272 -7.09 0.68 -13.82
C THR A 272 -5.62 0.57 -13.49
N THR A 273 -5.25 -0.30 -12.56
CA THR A 273 -3.86 -0.40 -12.07
C THR A 273 -3.17 -1.67 -12.56
N PRO A 274 -1.84 -1.67 -12.71
CA PRO A 274 -1.08 -2.91 -12.90
C PRO A 274 -1.26 -3.85 -11.71
N GLU A 275 -1.33 -5.16 -11.96
CA GLU A 275 -1.41 -6.20 -10.93
C GLU A 275 -0.04 -6.67 -10.45
N LEU A 276 0.97 -6.57 -11.32
CA LEU A 276 2.37 -6.79 -11.00
C LEU A 276 3.05 -5.47 -10.68
N VAL A 277 3.63 -5.38 -9.49
CA VAL A 277 4.40 -4.21 -9.05
C VAL A 277 5.76 -4.64 -8.50
N ARG A 278 6.73 -3.73 -8.51
CA ARG A 278 8.05 -3.99 -7.91
C ARG A 278 7.94 -4.17 -6.40
N ALA A 279 8.68 -5.11 -5.84
CA ALA A 279 8.73 -5.39 -4.40
C ALA A 279 9.03 -4.13 -3.58
N SER A 280 9.94 -3.27 -4.06
CA SER A 280 10.26 -1.99 -3.42
C SER A 280 9.05 -1.05 -3.28
N VAL A 281 8.06 -1.09 -4.17
CA VAL A 281 6.82 -0.29 -4.06
C VAL A 281 5.91 -0.85 -2.97
N VAL A 282 5.82 -2.18 -2.86
CA VAL A 282 5.08 -2.87 -1.80
C VAL A 282 5.65 -2.53 -0.42
N GLU A 283 6.97 -2.61 -0.28
CA GLU A 283 7.68 -2.27 0.94
C GLU A 283 7.46 -0.81 1.35
N LYS A 284 7.56 0.13 0.39
CA LYS A 284 7.29 1.56 0.61
C LYS A 284 5.86 1.84 1.09
N CYS A 285 4.90 1.02 0.68
CA CYS A 285 3.51 1.10 1.16
C CYS A 285 3.30 0.43 2.53
N GLY A 286 4.35 -0.07 3.17
CA GLY A 286 4.29 -0.68 4.51
C GLY A 286 3.88 -2.16 4.52
N PHE A 287 3.87 -2.82 3.37
CA PHE A 287 3.60 -4.26 3.24
C PHE A 287 4.89 -5.09 3.35
N GLN A 288 5.77 -4.71 4.28
CA GLN A 288 6.99 -5.46 4.58
C GLN A 288 6.64 -6.80 5.29
N PRO A 289 7.41 -7.88 5.06
CA PRO A 289 7.24 -9.12 5.80
C PRO A 289 7.50 -8.86 7.28
N ARG A 290 6.50 -9.05 8.15
CA ARG A 290 6.65 -8.94 9.61
C ARG A 290 7.05 -10.29 10.26
N GLY A 291 7.72 -11.15 9.50
CA GLY A 291 8.08 -12.53 9.84
C GLY A 291 8.13 -13.41 8.59
N ASP A 292 8.17 -14.74 8.79
CA ASP A 292 8.32 -15.73 7.70
C ASP A 292 7.13 -15.79 6.73
N ASN A 293 5.97 -15.24 7.13
CA ASN A 293 4.75 -15.27 6.34
C ASN A 293 4.58 -13.97 5.54
N THR A 294 4.73 -14.06 4.22
CA THR A 294 4.42 -12.97 3.29
C THR A 294 2.97 -13.06 2.82
N GLN A 295 2.23 -11.95 2.86
CA GLN A 295 0.87 -11.88 2.31
C GLN A 295 0.86 -11.67 0.77
N VAL A 296 2.04 -11.53 0.18
CA VAL A 296 2.28 -11.09 -1.19
C VAL A 296 2.83 -12.25 -2.02
N TYR A 297 2.30 -12.43 -3.24
CA TYR A 297 2.85 -13.41 -4.18
C TYR A 297 4.04 -12.82 -4.94
N SER A 298 5.26 -13.28 -4.65
CA SER A 298 6.45 -12.92 -5.44
C SER A 298 6.57 -13.76 -6.69
N ILE A 299 7.02 -13.15 -7.79
CA ILE A 299 7.34 -13.84 -9.04
C ILE A 299 8.78 -14.34 -8.97
N GLU A 300 8.99 -15.63 -9.20
CA GLU A 300 10.32 -16.23 -9.18
C GLU A 300 11.20 -15.66 -10.30
N GLY A 301 12.46 -15.36 -9.99
CA GLY A 301 13.41 -14.78 -10.94
C GLY A 301 13.13 -13.31 -11.31
N SER A 302 12.28 -12.61 -10.57
CA SER A 302 11.88 -11.22 -10.85
C SER A 302 11.84 -10.37 -9.58
N ASP A 303 11.96 -9.05 -9.73
CA ASP A 303 11.75 -8.07 -8.65
C ASP A 303 10.26 -7.70 -8.46
N GLN A 304 9.36 -8.43 -9.11
CA GLN A 304 7.92 -8.16 -9.14
C GLN A 304 7.10 -9.11 -8.26
N CYS A 305 5.93 -8.63 -7.88
CA CYS A 305 4.97 -9.35 -7.08
C CYS A 305 3.53 -8.95 -7.40
N LEU A 306 2.60 -9.88 -7.16
CA LEU A 306 1.16 -9.62 -7.27
C LEU A 306 0.65 -8.92 -6.02
N ILE A 307 -0.22 -7.94 -6.23
CA ILE A 307 -0.77 -7.10 -5.16
C ILE A 307 -2.15 -7.56 -4.68
N GLY A 308 -2.38 -7.39 -3.37
CA GLY A 308 -3.66 -7.63 -2.72
C GLY A 308 -4.62 -6.44 -2.66
N THR A 309 -4.19 -5.27 -3.16
CA THR A 309 -4.93 -4.01 -3.05
C THR A 309 -4.44 -2.96 -4.04
N ALA A 310 -5.36 -2.10 -4.52
CA ALA A 310 -5.04 -1.04 -5.49
C ALA A 310 -4.28 0.12 -4.83
N GLU A 311 -4.28 0.15 -3.50
CA GLU A 311 -3.54 1.13 -2.72
C GLU A 311 -2.07 1.17 -3.10
N ILE A 312 -1.46 0.00 -3.35
CA ILE A 312 -0.03 -0.12 -3.64
C ILE A 312 0.34 0.58 -4.96
N PRO A 313 -0.26 0.23 -6.12
CA PRO A 313 0.06 0.89 -7.37
C PRO A 313 -0.41 2.34 -7.40
N VAL A 314 -1.51 2.68 -6.73
CA VAL A 314 -1.95 4.09 -6.59
C VAL A 314 -0.97 4.89 -5.74
N GLY A 315 -0.43 4.29 -4.68
CA GLY A 315 0.66 4.78 -3.82
C GLY A 315 1.92 5.11 -4.62
N GLY A 316 2.21 4.28 -5.62
CA GLY A 316 3.36 4.43 -6.51
C GLY A 316 3.28 5.60 -7.50
N ILE A 317 2.10 6.16 -7.79
CA ILE A 317 1.91 7.16 -8.86
C ILE A 317 2.77 8.41 -8.63
N HIS A 318 2.85 8.88 -7.38
CA HIS A 318 3.50 10.15 -7.01
C HIS A 318 4.73 9.98 -6.12
N MET A 319 5.26 8.76 -6.01
CA MET A 319 6.29 8.38 -5.03
C MET A 319 7.59 9.20 -5.09
N GLU A 320 7.95 9.74 -6.26
CA GLU A 320 9.14 10.57 -6.47
C GLU A 320 8.76 11.95 -7.05
N SER A 321 7.51 12.35 -6.88
CA SER A 321 6.98 13.61 -7.40
C SER A 321 6.81 14.63 -6.28
N ILE A 322 7.15 15.89 -6.56
CA ILE A 322 6.83 17.01 -5.67
C ILE A 322 5.46 17.55 -6.09
N LEU A 323 4.47 17.45 -5.20
CA LEU A 323 3.12 17.96 -5.44
C LEU A 323 2.99 19.38 -4.91
N THR A 324 2.34 20.26 -5.67
CA THR A 324 2.00 21.60 -5.17
C THR A 324 0.71 21.55 -4.35
N GLU A 325 0.59 22.42 -3.35
CA GLU A 325 -0.61 22.49 -2.49
C GLU A 325 -1.89 22.70 -3.31
N SER A 326 -1.82 23.45 -4.41
CA SER A 326 -2.94 23.71 -5.30
C SER A 326 -3.52 22.47 -5.99
N MET A 327 -2.74 21.38 -6.07
CA MET A 327 -3.19 20.11 -6.67
C MET A 327 -3.93 19.22 -5.66
N LEU A 328 -3.87 19.55 -4.36
CA LEU A 328 -4.45 18.74 -3.31
C LEU A 328 -5.90 19.18 -2.99
N PRO A 329 -6.81 18.25 -2.66
CA PRO A 329 -6.58 16.80 -2.57
C PRO A 329 -6.66 16.09 -3.92
N LEU A 330 -5.74 15.15 -4.17
CA LEU A 330 -5.87 14.21 -5.28
C LEU A 330 -6.75 13.03 -4.83
N LYS A 331 -7.75 12.71 -5.65
CA LYS A 331 -8.74 11.67 -5.36
C LYS A 331 -8.71 10.63 -6.47
N TYR A 332 -8.31 9.41 -6.14
CA TYR A 332 -8.25 8.29 -7.08
C TYR A 332 -9.18 7.17 -6.64
N VAL A 333 -9.88 6.57 -7.60
CA VAL A 333 -10.59 5.31 -7.41
C VAL A 333 -9.99 4.31 -8.38
N ALA A 334 -9.58 3.15 -7.87
CA ALA A 334 -8.92 2.14 -8.67
C ALA A 334 -9.63 0.78 -8.54
N PHE A 335 -9.68 0.10 -9.68
CA PHE A 335 -10.13 -1.28 -9.82
C PHE A 335 -8.95 -2.19 -10.15
N LEU A 336 -8.89 -3.36 -9.51
CA LEU A 336 -8.09 -4.49 -9.96
C LEU A 336 -8.63 -5.83 -9.45
N ILE A 337 -8.05 -6.91 -9.96
CA ILE A 337 -8.22 -8.27 -9.46
C ILE A 337 -7.11 -8.55 -8.43
N ALA A 338 -7.44 -8.45 -7.15
CA ALA A 338 -6.48 -8.56 -6.06
C ALA A 338 -6.09 -10.01 -5.76
N SER A 339 -4.79 -10.27 -5.62
CA SER A 339 -4.22 -11.57 -5.26
C SER A 339 -3.54 -11.55 -3.89
N VAL A 340 -3.89 -12.45 -2.96
CA VAL A 340 -3.38 -12.49 -1.57
C VAL A 340 -3.01 -13.91 -1.14
N ARG A 341 -1.78 -14.14 -0.67
CA ARG A 341 -1.30 -15.50 -0.28
C ARG A 341 -2.03 -16.10 0.91
N LYS A 342 -2.46 -15.24 1.85
CA LYS A 342 -3.15 -15.62 3.07
C LYS A 342 -3.78 -14.38 3.69
N LEU A 343 -5.11 -14.31 3.75
CA LEU A 343 -5.75 -13.55 4.81
C LEU A 343 -5.46 -14.33 6.10
N VAL A 344 -4.67 -13.78 7.02
CA VAL A 344 -4.79 -14.17 8.43
C VAL A 344 -5.77 -13.17 9.02
N LEU A 345 -7.06 -13.38 8.71
CA LEU A 345 -8.12 -12.90 9.58
C LEU A 345 -8.54 -14.14 10.36
N GLN A 346 -8.31 -14.11 11.65
CA GLN A 346 -8.81 -15.14 12.57
C GLN A 346 -10.33 -14.91 12.73
N ALA A 347 -11.09 -15.02 11.63
CA ALA A 347 -12.53 -14.95 11.63
C ALA A 347 -13.06 -16.29 12.16
N LEU A 348 -13.18 -16.36 13.47
CA LEU A 348 -14.03 -17.33 14.15
C LEU A 348 -15.43 -17.27 13.52
N GLN A 349 -15.79 -18.37 12.86
CA GLN A 349 -17.13 -18.78 12.45
C GLN A 349 -17.79 -18.05 11.25
N LEU A 350 -18.36 -18.88 10.36
CA LEU A 350 -19.42 -18.62 9.36
C LEU A 350 -18.99 -18.35 7.89
N GLY A 351 -19.15 -19.37 7.04
CA GLY A 351 -19.62 -19.20 5.65
C GLY A 351 -18.64 -18.69 4.59
N VAL A 352 -18.00 -19.65 3.92
CA VAL A 352 -17.12 -19.75 2.73
C VAL A 352 -17.19 -18.70 1.57
N PHE A 353 -17.47 -17.41 1.77
CA PHE A 353 -17.08 -16.35 0.79
C PHE A 353 -16.08 -15.31 1.34
N ILE A 354 -15.67 -15.44 2.61
CA ILE A 354 -14.94 -14.36 3.29
C ILE A 354 -13.44 -14.36 2.93
N GLU A 355 -12.89 -15.46 2.41
CA GLU A 355 -11.46 -15.57 2.08
C GLU A 355 -11.21 -16.23 0.72
N PHE A 356 -10.82 -15.42 -0.27
CA PHE A 356 -10.29 -15.92 -1.54
C PHE A 356 -8.88 -15.39 -1.79
N THR A 357 -8.11 -16.23 -2.47
CA THR A 357 -6.78 -15.88 -2.95
C THR A 357 -6.85 -14.83 -4.06
N SER A 358 -7.92 -14.83 -4.86
CA SER A 358 -8.19 -13.82 -5.89
C SER A 358 -9.60 -13.23 -5.73
N SER A 359 -9.73 -11.90 -5.80
CA SER A 359 -11.03 -11.21 -5.74
C SER A 359 -10.99 -9.83 -6.41
N ALA A 360 -12.08 -9.44 -7.06
CA ALA A 360 -12.28 -8.07 -7.50
C ALA A 360 -12.32 -7.12 -6.30
N ARG A 361 -11.41 -6.13 -6.25
CA ARG A 361 -11.35 -5.16 -5.14
C ARG A 361 -11.34 -3.73 -5.62
N TRP A 362 -12.01 -2.90 -4.81
CA TRP A 362 -12.09 -1.45 -4.95
C TRP A 362 -11.21 -0.78 -3.90
N ARG A 363 -10.47 0.25 -4.32
CA ARG A 363 -9.86 1.17 -3.37
C ARG A 363 -10.07 2.61 -3.81
N CYS A 364 -10.52 3.42 -2.85
CA CYS A 364 -10.44 4.87 -2.93
C CYS A 364 -9.19 5.31 -2.18
N SER A 365 -8.32 6.07 -2.84
CA SER A 365 -7.12 6.63 -2.24
C SER A 365 -7.19 8.16 -2.28
N PHE A 366 -6.67 8.77 -1.21
CA PHE A 366 -6.63 10.21 -1.06
C PHE A 366 -5.20 10.65 -0.78
N TYR A 367 -4.72 11.62 -1.54
CA TYR A 367 -3.56 12.42 -1.16
C TYR A 367 -4.08 13.76 -0.65
N ALA A 368 -3.78 14.06 0.60
CA ALA A 368 -4.19 15.29 1.26
C ALA A 368 -3.01 15.88 2.02
N GLN A 369 -3.00 17.20 2.17
CA GLN A 369 -1.97 17.90 2.93
C GLN A 369 -1.99 17.42 4.39
N GLN A 370 -0.85 16.97 4.88
CA GLN A 370 -0.73 16.45 6.24
C GLN A 370 -0.79 17.60 7.26
N ARG A 371 -1.97 17.84 7.85
CA ARG A 371 -2.09 18.69 9.04
C ARG A 371 -1.81 17.86 10.29
N ARG A 372 -0.52 17.61 10.59
CA ARG A 372 -0.02 17.10 11.88
C ARG A 372 -0.58 15.75 12.40
N VAL A 373 -0.66 14.69 11.59
CA VAL A 373 -1.24 13.41 12.07
C VAL A 373 -0.22 12.26 12.23
N ASN A 374 0.97 12.33 11.62
CA ASN A 374 1.99 11.29 11.81
C ASN A 374 3.39 11.92 11.87
N PRO A 375 3.98 12.07 13.08
CA PRO A 375 5.26 12.74 13.25
C PRO A 375 6.48 11.81 12.99
N ILE A 376 6.28 10.49 12.92
CA ILE A 376 7.35 9.50 12.71
C ILE A 376 7.76 9.45 11.23
N MET A 377 6.77 9.36 10.34
CA MET A 377 6.99 9.36 8.90
C MET A 377 6.53 10.70 8.32
N ARG A 378 7.50 11.55 7.97
CA ARG A 378 7.25 12.75 7.16
C ARG A 378 7.16 12.29 5.71
N ASN A 379 5.98 11.88 5.26
CA ASN A 379 5.80 11.58 3.84
C ASN A 379 5.70 12.89 3.03
N TYR A 380 6.32 12.83 1.85
CA TYR A 380 6.47 13.88 0.84
C TYR A 380 5.16 14.59 0.47
#